data_AF-U6K063-F1
#
_entry.id   AF-U6K063-F1
#
_cell.length_a   1.000
_cell.length_b   1.000
_cell.length_c   1.000
_cell.angle_alpha   90.00
_cell.angle_beta   90.00
_cell.angle_gamma   90.00
#
_symmetry.space_group_name_H-M   'P 1'
#
loop_
_entity.id
_entity.type
_entity.pdbx_description
1 polymer ?
#
loop_
_entity_poly.entity_id
_entity_poly.type
_entity_poly.pdbx_seq_one_letter_code
_entity_poly.pdbx_strand_id
1 'polypeptide(L)'
;MALESETPDCAAAVSHWKDAASNFTTIPPAKSEEEKDIYEKQHNVSFVAMYNPSESAAADCRVVTCTLPAASEQSTGSFRNSGEDKKGYALLCMTTPEALTDTKAPFTEEQWNKIKASLTGSASAAAPSLIIVAIASLGLLAL
;
A
#
# COMPACT_ATOMS: atom_id res chain seq x y z
N MET A 1 -0.53 6.55 -5.57
CA MET A 1 0.04 7.56 -4.65
C MET A 1 1.21 8.22 -5.35
N ALA A 2 1.33 9.55 -5.29
CA ALA A 2 2.48 10.24 -5.88
C ALA A 2 3.76 9.94 -5.09
N LEU A 3 4.90 9.90 -5.78
CA LEU A 3 6.22 9.69 -5.19
C LEU A 3 7.15 10.85 -5.58
N GLU A 4 8.11 11.14 -4.71
CA GLU A 4 9.15 12.14 -4.96
C GLU A 4 10.24 11.64 -5.94
N SER A 5 10.38 10.31 -6.11
CA SER A 5 11.37 9.70 -6.99
C SER A 5 10.89 8.34 -7.55
N GLU A 6 11.68 7.76 -8.45
CA GLU A 6 11.44 6.40 -8.98
C GLU A 6 11.65 5.29 -7.94
N THR A 7 12.31 5.58 -6.83
CA THR A 7 12.51 4.63 -5.74
C THR A 7 11.43 4.87 -4.67
N PRO A 8 10.50 3.92 -4.47
CA PRO A 8 9.43 4.09 -3.51
C PRO A 8 9.94 3.84 -2.08
N ASP A 9 9.54 4.69 -1.15
CA ASP A 9 9.59 4.35 0.28
C ASP A 9 8.32 3.58 0.63
N CYS A 10 8.45 2.25 0.74
CA CYS A 10 7.33 1.37 1.05
C CYS A 10 6.71 1.69 2.43
N ALA A 11 7.50 2.13 3.41
CA ALA A 11 6.99 2.45 4.74
C ALA A 11 6.20 3.75 4.72
N ALA A 12 6.71 4.78 4.03
CA ALA A 12 5.97 6.02 3.79
C ALA A 12 4.68 5.76 3.01
N ALA A 13 4.72 4.86 2.02
CA ALA A 13 3.55 4.49 1.26
C ALA A 13 2.46 3.83 2.12
N VAL A 14 2.84 2.81 2.90
CA VAL A 14 1.91 2.15 3.84
C VAL A 14 1.40 3.15 4.88
N SER A 15 2.25 4.03 5.40
CA SER A 15 1.84 5.09 6.34
C SER A 15 0.82 6.03 5.71
N HIS A 16 1.08 6.50 4.49
CA HIS A 16 0.16 7.37 3.76
C HIS A 16 -1.22 6.72 3.66
N TRP A 17 -1.34 5.46 3.24
CA TRP A 17 -2.66 4.81 3.18
C TRP A 17 -3.30 4.62 4.56
N LYS A 18 -2.52 4.35 5.61
CA LYS A 18 -3.02 4.22 7.00
C LYS A 18 -3.63 5.51 7.53
N ASP A 19 -3.16 6.68 7.11
CA ASP A 19 -3.67 7.98 7.58
C ASP A 19 -5.17 8.16 7.29
N ALA A 20 -5.70 7.48 6.26
CA ALA A 20 -7.13 7.48 5.95
C ALA A 20 -7.99 6.86 7.04
N ALA A 21 -7.44 6.08 7.97
CA ALA A 21 -8.18 5.52 9.09
C ALA A 21 -8.92 6.60 9.87
N SER A 22 -8.32 7.79 9.99
CA SER A 22 -8.93 8.95 10.67
C SER A 22 -10.20 9.48 10.00
N ASN A 23 -10.43 9.13 8.73
CA ASN A 23 -11.67 9.47 8.02
C ASN A 23 -12.85 8.56 8.43
N PHE A 24 -12.60 7.47 9.17
CA PHE A 24 -13.61 6.52 9.61
C PHE A 24 -13.74 6.53 11.15
N THR A 25 -14.85 7.07 11.65
CA THR A 25 -15.17 7.05 13.09
C THR A 25 -15.81 5.73 13.53
N THR A 26 -16.50 5.07 12.60
CA THR A 26 -17.07 3.73 12.74
C THR A 26 -16.38 2.75 11.79
N ILE A 27 -16.84 1.50 11.75
CA ILE A 27 -16.40 0.57 10.72
C ILE A 27 -16.68 1.17 9.33
N PRO A 28 -15.74 1.10 8.37
CA PRO A 28 -15.99 1.53 7.00
C PRO A 28 -17.27 0.88 6.46
N PRO A 29 -18.19 1.65 5.86
CA PRO A 29 -19.45 1.11 5.37
C PRO A 29 -19.30 0.37 4.04
N ALA A 30 -20.39 -0.23 3.56
CA ALA A 30 -20.45 -0.69 2.17
C ALA A 30 -20.34 0.54 1.22
N LYS A 31 -20.01 0.30 -0.05
CA LYS A 31 -20.06 1.34 -1.08
C LYS A 31 -21.47 1.45 -1.68
N SER A 32 -22.49 1.53 -0.83
CA SER A 32 -23.87 1.72 -1.29
C SER A 32 -24.08 3.12 -1.86
N GLU A 33 -25.21 3.35 -2.53
CA GLU A 33 -25.53 4.67 -3.10
C GLU A 33 -25.61 5.78 -2.03
N GLU A 34 -26.00 5.43 -0.80
CA GLU A 34 -26.13 6.37 0.32
C GLU A 34 -24.77 6.72 0.95
N GLU A 35 -23.79 5.81 0.89
CA GLU A 35 -22.52 5.95 1.60
C GLU A 35 -21.32 6.10 0.65
N LYS A 36 -21.54 6.10 -0.67
CA LYS A 36 -20.47 6.17 -1.69
C LYS A 36 -19.60 7.41 -1.60
N ASP A 37 -20.12 8.52 -1.07
CA ASP A 37 -19.41 9.81 -0.99
C ASP A 37 -18.12 9.70 -0.18
N ILE A 38 -18.09 8.85 0.86
CA ILE A 38 -16.87 8.61 1.64
C ILE A 38 -15.76 7.97 0.78
N TYR A 39 -16.13 7.29 -0.30
CA TYR A 39 -15.23 6.58 -1.21
C TYR A 39 -14.89 7.37 -2.49
N GLU A 40 -15.43 8.58 -2.68
CA GLU A 40 -14.92 9.51 -3.71
C GLU A 40 -13.47 9.92 -3.42
N LYS A 41 -13.08 9.88 -2.15
CA LYS A 41 -11.68 10.00 -1.73
C LYS A 41 -10.96 8.69 -2.02
N GLN A 42 -10.13 8.67 -3.07
CA GLN A 42 -9.27 7.53 -3.41
C GLN A 42 -8.42 7.03 -2.23
N HIS A 43 -8.07 7.92 -1.30
CA HIS A 43 -7.36 7.60 -0.08
C HIS A 43 -8.12 6.59 0.80
N ASN A 44 -9.44 6.75 0.93
CA ASN A 44 -10.32 5.84 1.68
C ASN A 44 -10.46 4.48 0.99
N VAL A 45 -10.57 4.47 -0.34
CA VAL A 45 -10.57 3.23 -1.14
C VAL A 45 -9.25 2.48 -0.97
N SER A 46 -8.12 3.19 -1.01
CA SER A 46 -6.79 2.59 -0.86
C SER A 46 -6.58 1.98 0.52
N PHE A 47 -7.10 2.62 1.57
CA PHE A 47 -7.08 2.07 2.93
C PHE A 47 -7.87 0.77 3.05
N VAL A 48 -9.09 0.73 2.50
CA VAL A 48 -9.90 -0.50 2.48
C VAL A 48 -9.19 -1.61 1.69
N ALA A 49 -8.65 -1.29 0.52
CA ALA A 49 -7.94 -2.23 -0.32
C ALA A 49 -6.66 -2.78 0.34
N MET A 50 -5.93 -1.95 1.10
CA MET A 50 -4.71 -2.36 1.80
C MET A 50 -4.97 -3.40 2.89
N TYR A 51 -6.11 -3.28 3.59
CA TYR A 51 -6.52 -4.21 4.65
C TYR A 51 -7.46 -5.32 4.16
N ASN A 52 -7.43 -5.65 2.87
CA ASN A 52 -8.32 -6.63 2.24
C ASN A 52 -8.50 -7.90 3.11
N PRO A 53 -9.72 -8.21 3.56
CA PRO A 53 -9.98 -9.27 4.54
C PRO A 53 -9.94 -10.68 3.95
N SER A 54 -9.80 -10.80 2.63
CA SER A 54 -9.89 -12.09 1.94
C SER A 54 -8.71 -12.98 2.32
N GLU A 55 -8.97 -14.25 2.63
CA GLU A 55 -7.92 -15.20 3.05
C GLU A 55 -6.81 -15.37 1.99
N SER A 56 -7.16 -15.23 0.71
CA SER A 56 -6.24 -15.28 -0.42
C SER A 56 -5.95 -13.91 -1.01
N ALA A 57 -6.06 -12.84 -0.23
CA ALA A 57 -5.79 -11.48 -0.69
C ALA A 57 -4.33 -11.38 -1.18
N ALA A 58 -4.16 -10.87 -2.39
CA ALA A 58 -2.85 -10.56 -2.96
C ALA A 58 -2.78 -9.08 -3.33
N ALA A 59 -1.57 -8.51 -3.25
CA ALA A 59 -1.27 -7.17 -3.72
C ALA A 59 -0.09 -7.22 -4.69
N ASP A 60 -0.21 -6.56 -5.84
CA ASP A 60 0.91 -6.27 -6.74
C ASP A 60 1.10 -4.76 -6.81
N CYS A 61 2.35 -4.32 -6.67
CA CYS A 61 2.71 -2.91 -6.64
C CYS A 61 3.75 -2.61 -7.70
N ARG A 62 3.55 -1.51 -8.44
CA ARG A 62 4.44 -1.03 -9.49
C ARG A 62 4.71 0.45 -9.32
N VAL A 63 5.94 0.85 -9.56
CA VAL A 63 6.28 2.26 -9.77
C VAL A 63 5.96 2.61 -11.22
N VAL A 64 5.18 3.66 -11.39
CA VAL A 64 4.85 4.24 -12.69
C VAL A 64 5.62 5.55 -12.82
N THR A 65 6.32 5.70 -13.94
CA THR A 65 7.06 6.91 -14.30
C THR A 65 6.37 7.59 -15.47
N CYS A 66 5.87 8.80 -15.25
CA CYS A 66 5.36 9.68 -16.29
C CYS A 66 6.48 10.63 -16.71
N THR A 67 6.95 10.53 -17.95
CA THR A 67 7.96 11.44 -18.49
C THR A 67 7.30 12.42 -19.43
N LEU A 68 7.49 13.71 -19.19
CA LEU A 68 7.20 14.78 -20.12
C LEU A 68 8.51 15.15 -20.82
N PRO A 69 8.70 14.75 -22.09
CA PRO A 69 9.91 15.07 -22.82
C PRO A 69 10.08 16.59 -22.91
N ALA A 70 11.31 17.07 -22.80
CA ALA A 70 11.62 18.44 -23.15
C ALA A 70 11.42 18.60 -24.68
N ALA A 71 10.24 19.05 -25.10
CA ALA A 71 10.01 19.34 -26.51
C ALA A 71 10.99 20.44 -26.95
N SER A 72 11.74 20.15 -28.01
CA SER A 72 12.64 21.05 -28.71
C SER A 72 11.84 22.24 -29.21
N GLU A 73 11.94 23.38 -28.53
CA GLU A 73 11.38 24.64 -29.00
C GLU A 73 11.98 24.98 -30.38
N GLN A 74 11.29 24.62 -31.46
CA GLN A 74 11.53 25.19 -32.77
C GLN A 74 10.67 26.43 -32.94
N SER A 75 11.16 27.57 -32.47
CA SER A 75 10.97 28.86 -33.18
C SER A 75 11.87 29.96 -32.63
N THR A 76 12.97 30.19 -33.36
CA THR A 76 13.60 31.48 -33.67
C THR A 76 13.91 32.45 -32.52
N GLY A 77 15.14 32.33 -31.99
CA GLY A 77 15.89 33.48 -31.47
C GLY A 77 16.48 33.28 -30.08
N SER A 78 17.82 33.22 -30.02
CA SER A 78 18.66 33.45 -28.82
C SER A 78 18.64 32.41 -27.68
N PHE A 79 19.72 31.63 -27.65
CA PHE A 79 20.46 31.08 -26.50
C PHE A 79 19.75 30.17 -25.47
N ARG A 80 19.96 28.87 -25.68
CA ARG A 80 20.13 27.77 -24.69
C ARG A 80 19.06 27.64 -23.61
N ASN A 81 18.07 26.79 -23.87
CA ASN A 81 17.48 26.01 -22.80
C ASN A 81 17.39 24.54 -23.22
N SER A 82 18.41 23.75 -22.89
CA SER A 82 18.31 22.30 -22.89
C SER A 82 17.59 21.91 -21.59
N GLY A 83 16.27 22.04 -21.56
CA GLY A 83 15.49 21.58 -20.42
C GLY A 83 15.67 20.07 -20.25
N GLU A 84 15.90 19.61 -19.01
CA GLU A 84 15.83 18.18 -18.69
C GLU A 84 14.37 17.70 -18.79
N ASP A 85 14.18 16.42 -19.14
CA ASP A 85 12.87 15.79 -19.12
C ASP A 85 12.24 15.91 -17.72
N LYS A 86 11.00 16.38 -17.65
CA LYS A 86 10.26 16.43 -16.38
C LYS A 86 9.68 15.06 -16.11
N LYS A 87 9.96 14.50 -14.93
CA LYS A 87 9.44 13.20 -14.50
C LYS A 87 8.48 13.36 -13.33
N GLY A 88 7.38 12.63 -13.38
CA GLY A 88 6.48 12.39 -12.25
C GLY A 88 6.46 10.90 -11.94
N TYR A 89 6.35 10.56 -10.66
CA TYR A 89 6.38 9.17 -10.19
C TYR A 89 5.14 8.85 -9.36
N ALA A 90 4.68 7.61 -9.45
CA ALA A 90 3.60 7.12 -8.62
C ALA A 90 3.78 5.66 -8.24
N LEU A 91 3.40 5.29 -7.02
CA LEU A 91 3.18 3.90 -6.63
C LEU A 91 1.72 3.54 -6.92
N LEU A 92 1.52 2.55 -7.79
CA LEU A 92 0.25 1.92 -8.04
C LEU A 92 0.28 0.53 -7.40
N CYS A 93 -0.66 0.28 -6.49
CA CYS A 93 -0.89 -1.05 -5.94
C CYS A 93 -2.30 -1.48 -6.27
N MET A 94 -2.45 -2.71 -6.75
CA MET A 94 -3.73 -3.35 -7.00
C MET A 94 -3.87 -4.54 -6.08
N THR A 95 -5.06 -4.73 -5.51
CA THR A 95 -5.37 -5.89 -4.68
C THR A 95 -6.44 -6.75 -5.32
N THR A 96 -6.40 -8.05 -5.04
CA THR A 96 -7.38 -9.02 -5.51
C THR A 96 -7.66 -10.05 -4.42
N PRO A 97 -8.92 -10.47 -4.22
CA PRO A 97 -10.14 -10.01 -4.89
C PRO A 97 -10.58 -8.61 -4.42
N GLU A 98 -11.64 -8.04 -5.01
CA GLU A 98 -12.17 -6.72 -4.61
C GLU A 98 -12.69 -6.74 -3.17
N ALA A 99 -12.15 -5.85 -2.32
CA ALA A 99 -12.53 -5.76 -0.90
C ALA A 99 -13.76 -4.87 -0.65
N LEU A 100 -13.95 -3.84 -1.49
CA LEU A 100 -14.99 -2.83 -1.33
C LEU A 100 -16.14 -3.12 -2.29
N THR A 101 -17.29 -3.52 -1.76
CA THR A 101 -18.49 -3.85 -2.53
C THR A 101 -19.64 -2.93 -2.14
N ASP A 102 -20.68 -2.87 -2.97
CA ASP A 102 -21.92 -2.12 -2.76
C ASP A 102 -22.83 -2.70 -1.67
N THR A 103 -22.82 -4.01 -1.46
CA THR A 103 -23.81 -4.68 -0.58
C THR A 103 -23.36 -4.94 0.86
N LYS A 104 -22.05 -4.99 1.12
CA LYS A 104 -21.51 -5.36 2.44
C LYS A 104 -20.36 -4.45 2.87
N ALA A 105 -20.27 -4.20 4.17
CA ALA A 105 -19.11 -3.56 4.76
C ALA A 105 -17.85 -4.39 4.45
N PRO A 106 -16.72 -3.74 4.14
CA PRO A 106 -15.48 -4.44 3.80
C PRO A 106 -14.89 -5.21 4.97
N PHE A 107 -15.28 -4.93 6.22
CA PHE A 107 -14.72 -5.57 7.40
C PHE A 107 -15.83 -6.05 8.34
N THR A 108 -15.55 -7.07 9.15
CA THR A 108 -16.30 -7.37 10.37
C THR A 108 -15.83 -6.47 11.52
N GLU A 109 -16.62 -6.36 12.60
CA GLU A 109 -16.18 -5.62 13.80
C GLU A 109 -14.87 -6.15 14.38
N GLU A 110 -14.68 -7.47 14.38
CA GLU A 110 -13.44 -8.09 14.86
C GLU A 110 -12.24 -7.68 14.00
N GLN A 111 -12.38 -7.74 12.66
CA GLN A 111 -11.35 -7.29 11.73
C GLN A 111 -11.05 -5.81 11.91
N TRP A 112 -12.08 -4.97 12.05
CA TRP A 112 -11.92 -3.54 12.26
C TRP A 112 -11.19 -3.21 13.56
N ASN A 113 -11.48 -3.93 14.63
CA ASN A 113 -10.77 -3.78 15.90
C ASN A 113 -9.29 -4.20 15.78
N LYS A 114 -8.96 -5.27 15.06
CA LYS A 114 -7.57 -5.66 14.77
C LYS A 114 -6.84 -4.60 13.94
N ILE A 115 -7.51 -4.03 12.93
CA ILE A 115 -6.95 -2.94 12.13
C ILE A 115 -6.61 -1.74 13.03
N LYS A 116 -7.56 -1.26 13.84
CA LYS A 116 -7.31 -0.15 14.78
C LYS A 116 -6.15 -0.45 15.74
N ALA A 117 -6.08 -1.66 16.29
CA ALA A 117 -4.98 -2.06 17.16
C ALA A 117 -3.61 -2.07 16.44
N SER A 118 -3.59 -2.42 15.14
CA SER A 118 -2.37 -2.36 14.32
C SER A 118 -1.90 -0.92 14.05
N LEU A 119 -2.82 0.05 14.03
CA LEU A 119 -2.53 1.47 13.80
C LEU A 119 -1.94 2.14 15.05
N THR A 120 -2.40 1.76 16.24
CA THR A 120 -1.92 2.32 17.52
C THR A 120 -0.58 1.73 17.96
N GLY A 121 0.08 0.92 17.12
CA GLY A 121 1.40 0.39 17.43
C GLY A 121 1.38 -0.75 18.45
N SER A 122 0.42 -1.68 18.34
CA SER A 122 0.75 -3.06 18.71
C SER A 122 1.74 -3.55 17.66
N ALA A 123 3.01 -3.20 17.84
CA ALA A 123 4.09 -3.91 17.21
C ALA A 123 3.89 -5.36 17.63
N SER A 124 3.34 -6.19 16.75
CA SER A 124 3.86 -7.54 16.67
C SER A 124 5.33 -7.29 16.37
N ALA A 125 6.16 -7.28 17.43
CA ALA A 125 7.53 -7.63 17.28
C ALA A 125 7.49 -8.80 16.30
N ALA A 126 8.23 -8.70 15.19
CA ALA A 126 8.67 -9.91 14.55
C ALA A 126 9.35 -10.68 15.68
N ALA A 127 8.62 -11.58 16.34
CA ALA A 127 9.25 -12.58 17.17
C ALA A 127 10.11 -13.29 16.14
N PRO A 128 11.45 -13.15 16.20
CA PRO A 128 12.29 -13.92 15.31
C PRO A 128 11.88 -15.35 15.60
N SER A 129 11.31 -16.04 14.62
CA SER A 129 11.12 -17.47 14.73
C SER A 129 12.54 -18.03 14.77
N LEU A 130 13.12 -18.10 15.96
CA LEU A 130 14.36 -18.80 16.23
C LEU A 130 14.03 -20.27 16.03
N ILE A 131 14.08 -20.73 14.77
CA ILE A 131 14.14 -22.15 14.47
C ILE A 131 15.53 -22.59 14.91
N ILE A 132 15.64 -22.99 16.17
CA ILE A 132 16.81 -23.67 16.71
C ILE A 132 16.80 -25.08 16.12
N VAL A 133 17.57 -25.29 15.04
CA VAL A 133 17.85 -26.64 14.52
C VAL A 133 18.91 -27.27 15.43
N ALA A 134 18.48 -28.15 16.33
CA ALA A 134 19.39 -28.95 17.13
C ALA A 134 19.93 -30.12 16.28
N ILE A 135 21.19 -30.04 15.86
CA ILE A 135 21.90 -31.17 15.25
C ILE A 135 22.40 -32.06 16.39
N ALA A 136 21.73 -33.19 16.61
CA ALA A 136 22.23 -34.24 17.49
C ALA A 136 23.28 -35.07 16.74
N SER A 137 24.56 -34.76 16.93
CA SER A 137 25.65 -35.66 16.54
C SER A 137 25.78 -36.77 17.59
N LEU A 138 25.07 -37.88 17.39
CA LEU A 138 25.35 -39.14 18.07
C LEU A 138 26.61 -39.75 17.47
N GLY A 139 27.72 -39.62 18.20
CA GLY A 139 28.92 -40.38 17.93
C GLY A 139 28.67 -41.87 18.16
N LEU A 140 29.04 -42.70 17.20
CA LEU A 140 29.35 -44.11 17.43
C LEU A 140 30.86 -44.30 17.27
N LEU A 141 31.51 -44.51 18.41
CA LEU A 141 32.71 -45.32 18.52
C LEU A 141 32.29 -46.80 18.60
N ALA A 142 33.19 -47.69 18.16
CA ALA A 142 33.13 -49.16 18.04
C ALA A 142 32.80 -49.62 16.59
N LEU A 143 33.67 -50.29 15.84
CA LEU A 143 34.79 -51.19 16.16
C LEU A 143 35.97 -50.97 15.20
#